data_AF-A0A6N3H3E6-F1
#
_entry.id   AF-A0A6N3H3E6-F1
#
_cell.length_a   1.000
_cell.length_b   1.000
_cell.length_c   1.000
_cell.angle_alpha   90.00
_cell.angle_beta   90.00
_cell.angle_gamma   90.00
#
_symmetry.space_group_name_H-M   'P 1'
#
loop_
_entity.id
_entity.type
_entity.pdbx_description
1 polymer ?
#
loop_
_entity_poly.entity_id
_entity_poly.type
_entity_poly.pdbx_seq_one_letter_code
_entity_poly.pdbx_strand_id
1 'polypeptide(L)'
;MNLLKKALDYMERIIAIKKQLGVLFKHGKDELLTEYDIDVIDDILSVYDGQGKSFHYDKNNVLSQSVQETLFNEKRTIIENCLFGVDLNSKAVAICQLRLWIELLKNAYYKNEVMETLPNIDINIKSGNSLINKLNFAIGSKIGQGGVELEKNTQKLINQYKKLVAAYRGVSDKSVKAEIRKNIESIKANLHSIYNQISFSVNKNMEIVFDYGSDSSIYRDAFEWAIEFPELLDEKGVFTGFDCIIGNPPYGLLNKKQNQNTSISVAPELLDYYKTSKVYEWAKGGVLNIYRMFICRCFSLLKNDGHCCLIFPLAFMGDATNSKIRQFVMENTQVDFIEAFPERDIESKRVFKEVKMSVCILGATKRKVWIVNTFSDKFF
;
A
#
# COMPACT_ATOMS: atom_id res chain seq x y z
N MET A 1 -11.31 4.68 12.91
CA MET A 1 -11.37 3.30 12.39
C MET A 1 -9.99 2.96 11.80
N ASN A 2 -9.27 2.04 12.45
CA ASN A 2 -7.88 1.74 12.11
C ASN A 2 -7.77 1.15 10.70
N LEU A 3 -6.74 1.55 9.93
CA LEU A 3 -6.35 0.88 8.67
C LEU A 3 -6.31 -0.65 8.81
N LEU A 4 -6.02 -1.13 10.02
CA LEU A 4 -5.97 -2.55 10.39
C LEU A 4 -7.29 -3.32 10.26
N LYS A 5 -8.45 -2.75 10.61
CA LYS A 5 -9.72 -3.49 10.48
C LYS A 5 -10.02 -3.73 9.01
N LYS A 6 -9.82 -2.68 8.20
CA LYS A 6 -10.05 -2.71 6.76
C LYS A 6 -9.22 -3.79 6.06
N ALA A 7 -7.92 -3.91 6.37
CA ALA A 7 -7.05 -4.90 5.72
C ALA A 7 -7.52 -6.36 5.92
N LEU A 8 -8.06 -6.68 7.09
CA LEU A 8 -8.63 -8.00 7.38
C LEU A 8 -9.94 -8.21 6.62
N ASP A 9 -10.86 -7.25 6.71
CA ASP A 9 -12.16 -7.30 6.02
C ASP A 9 -11.97 -7.51 4.50
N TYR A 10 -10.93 -6.92 3.90
CA TYR A 10 -10.61 -7.12 2.49
C TYR A 10 -10.13 -8.53 2.17
N MET A 11 -9.26 -9.11 2.99
CA MET A 11 -8.79 -10.47 2.76
C MET A 11 -9.96 -11.47 2.76
N GLU A 12 -10.85 -11.37 3.74
CA GLU A 12 -12.03 -12.23 3.81
C GLU A 12 -12.97 -12.02 2.62
N ARG A 13 -13.20 -10.75 2.23
CA ARG A 13 -14.00 -10.42 1.05
C ARG A 13 -13.40 -10.96 -0.25
N ILE A 14 -12.08 -10.92 -0.43
CA ILE A 14 -11.43 -11.47 -1.62
C ILE A 14 -11.68 -12.97 -1.72
N ILE A 15 -11.58 -13.72 -0.61
CA ILE A 15 -11.84 -15.17 -0.59
C ILE A 15 -13.30 -15.46 -0.91
N ALA A 16 -14.25 -14.74 -0.29
CA ALA A 16 -15.67 -14.88 -0.60
C ALA A 16 -15.99 -14.55 -2.06
N ILE A 17 -15.40 -13.48 -2.61
CA ILE A 17 -15.55 -13.13 -4.04
C ILE A 17 -14.99 -14.23 -4.94
N LYS A 18 -13.82 -14.80 -4.64
CA LYS A 18 -13.27 -15.93 -5.40
C LYS A 18 -14.23 -17.11 -5.42
N LYS A 19 -14.87 -17.41 -4.29
CA LYS A 19 -15.90 -18.45 -4.19
C LYS A 19 -17.12 -18.11 -5.05
N GLN A 20 -17.66 -16.90 -4.96
CA GLN A 20 -18.81 -16.44 -5.74
C GLN A 20 -18.55 -16.44 -7.26
N LEU A 21 -17.32 -16.12 -7.67
CA LEU A 21 -16.89 -16.16 -9.07
C LEU A 21 -16.53 -17.57 -9.58
N GLY A 22 -16.50 -18.58 -8.71
CA GLY A 22 -16.13 -19.94 -9.09
C GLY A 22 -14.65 -20.10 -9.45
N VAL A 23 -13.77 -19.34 -8.79
CA VAL A 23 -12.30 -19.35 -9.02
C VAL A 23 -11.51 -19.65 -7.75
N LEU A 24 -12.16 -20.20 -6.73
CA LEU A 24 -11.51 -20.67 -5.51
C LEU A 24 -11.15 -22.15 -5.66
N PHE A 25 -9.88 -22.42 -5.97
CA PHE A 25 -9.34 -23.77 -6.15
C PHE A 25 -8.84 -24.34 -4.82
N LYS A 26 -8.95 -25.66 -4.65
CA LYS A 26 -8.36 -26.39 -3.53
C LYS A 26 -6.84 -26.27 -3.60
N HIS A 27 -6.19 -26.09 -2.45
CA HIS A 27 -4.75 -25.95 -2.40
C HIS A 27 -4.02 -27.13 -3.06
N GLY A 28 -3.12 -26.83 -4.00
CA GLY A 28 -2.31 -27.83 -4.71
C GLY A 28 -3.08 -28.70 -5.72
N LYS A 29 -4.33 -28.35 -6.05
CA LYS A 29 -5.19 -29.12 -6.96
C LYS A 29 -5.86 -28.21 -7.98
N ASP A 30 -6.11 -28.75 -9.18
CA ASP A 30 -6.91 -28.10 -10.21
C ASP A 30 -8.39 -28.46 -10.05
N GLU A 31 -8.90 -28.30 -8.83
CA GLU A 31 -10.28 -28.61 -8.44
C GLU A 31 -10.89 -27.44 -7.67
N LEU A 32 -12.11 -27.03 -7.99
CA LEU A 32 -12.81 -25.98 -7.25
C LEU A 32 -13.24 -26.45 -5.86
N LEU A 33 -13.20 -25.55 -4.88
CA LEU A 33 -13.77 -25.77 -3.56
C LEU A 33 -15.30 -25.60 -3.64
N THR A 34 -16.02 -26.71 -3.80
CA THR A 34 -17.47 -26.71 -4.07
C THR A 34 -18.30 -27.18 -2.87
N GLU A 35 -17.67 -27.90 -1.94
CA GLU A 35 -18.32 -28.60 -0.84
C GLU A 35 -18.88 -27.67 0.26
N TYR A 36 -18.37 -26.44 0.33
CA TYR A 36 -18.77 -25.42 1.29
C TYR A 36 -19.07 -24.11 0.58
N ASP A 37 -20.04 -23.38 1.10
CA ASP A 37 -20.28 -21.97 0.80
C ASP A 37 -19.43 -21.10 1.72
N ILE A 38 -19.06 -19.92 1.20
CA ILE A 38 -18.17 -18.98 1.87
C ILE A 38 -18.71 -17.58 1.64
N ASP A 39 -19.05 -16.91 2.74
CA ASP A 39 -19.47 -15.51 2.74
C ASP A 39 -18.83 -14.74 3.89
N VAL A 40 -19.00 -13.42 3.87
CA VAL A 40 -18.60 -12.55 4.98
C VAL A 40 -19.86 -12.12 5.74
N ILE A 41 -20.00 -12.60 6.97
CA ILE A 41 -21.11 -12.29 7.87
C ILE A 41 -20.52 -11.57 9.09
N ASP A 42 -21.03 -10.38 9.41
CA ASP A 42 -20.53 -9.54 10.50
C ASP A 42 -19.00 -9.31 10.47
N ASP A 43 -18.47 -9.04 9.27
CA ASP A 43 -17.02 -8.86 9.00
C ASP A 43 -16.16 -10.12 9.27
N ILE A 44 -16.76 -11.30 9.37
CA ILE A 44 -16.06 -12.57 9.59
C ILE A 44 -16.32 -13.51 8.41
N LEU A 45 -15.26 -14.14 7.91
CA LEU A 45 -15.38 -15.21 6.93
C LEU A 45 -16.09 -16.41 7.55
N SER A 46 -17.29 -16.66 7.06
CA SER A 46 -18.15 -17.74 7.47
C SER A 46 -18.14 -18.82 6.41
N VAL A 47 -17.83 -20.04 6.82
CA VAL A 47 -17.76 -21.21 5.96
C VAL A 47 -18.81 -22.19 6.45
N TYR A 48 -19.70 -22.64 5.57
CA TYR A 48 -20.85 -23.48 5.94
C TYR A 48 -21.20 -24.47 4.83
N ASP A 49 -21.77 -25.61 5.21
CA ASP A 49 -22.20 -26.63 4.26
C ASP A 49 -23.56 -26.29 3.62
N GLY A 50 -24.01 -27.10 2.66
CA GLY A 50 -25.32 -26.91 2.00
C GLY A 50 -26.55 -27.03 2.90
N GLN A 51 -26.38 -27.42 4.18
CA GLN A 51 -27.43 -27.42 5.20
C GLN A 51 -27.34 -26.19 6.12
N GLY A 52 -26.39 -25.28 5.88
CA GLY A 52 -26.14 -24.09 6.68
C GLY A 52 -25.34 -24.34 7.96
N LYS A 53 -24.76 -25.54 8.14
CA LYS A 53 -23.95 -25.85 9.33
C LYS A 53 -22.56 -25.27 9.18
N SER A 54 -22.10 -24.54 10.20
CA SER A 54 -20.76 -23.95 10.22
C SER A 54 -19.66 -25.02 10.15
N PHE A 55 -18.63 -24.70 9.38
CA PHE A 55 -17.43 -25.51 9.25
C PHE A 55 -16.62 -25.52 10.55
N HIS A 56 -16.21 -26.71 10.96
CA HIS A 56 -15.28 -26.91 12.06
C HIS A 56 -14.14 -27.82 11.58
N TYR A 57 -12.90 -27.37 11.82
CA TYR A 57 -11.73 -28.10 11.39
C TYR A 57 -11.55 -29.40 12.19
N ASP A 58 -11.49 -30.53 11.48
CA ASP A 58 -11.14 -31.85 11.99
C ASP A 58 -9.93 -32.40 11.22
N LYS A 59 -8.80 -32.54 11.91
CA LYS A 59 -7.53 -33.03 11.32
C LYS A 59 -7.61 -34.47 10.81
N ASN A 60 -8.58 -35.26 11.26
CA ASN A 60 -8.75 -36.65 10.84
C ASN A 60 -9.67 -36.78 9.61
N ASN A 61 -10.32 -35.69 9.20
CA ASN A 61 -11.22 -35.66 8.07
C ASN A 61 -10.52 -35.08 6.83
N VAL A 62 -10.39 -35.89 5.78
CA VAL A 62 -9.67 -35.51 4.54
C VAL A 62 -10.28 -34.28 3.86
N LEU A 63 -11.61 -34.17 3.82
CA LEU A 63 -12.28 -33.00 3.25
C LEU A 63 -12.04 -31.77 4.13
N SER A 64 -12.18 -31.91 5.45
CA SER A 64 -11.93 -30.81 6.37
C SER A 64 -10.50 -30.30 6.30
N GLN A 65 -9.53 -31.21 6.16
CA GLN A 65 -8.12 -30.87 5.93
C GLN A 65 -7.96 -30.08 4.65
N SER A 66 -8.53 -30.56 3.53
CA SER A 66 -8.44 -29.89 2.24
C SER A 66 -9.03 -28.47 2.26
N VAL A 67 -10.16 -28.27 2.95
CA VAL A 67 -10.80 -26.95 3.11
C VAL A 67 -9.89 -26.03 3.93
N GLN A 68 -9.41 -26.50 5.07
CA GLN A 68 -8.55 -25.72 5.98
C GLN A 68 -7.24 -25.30 5.30
N GLU A 69 -6.57 -26.22 4.61
CA GLU A 69 -5.35 -25.94 3.83
C GLU A 69 -5.61 -24.89 2.75
N THR A 70 -6.76 -24.97 2.07
CA THR A 70 -7.14 -24.01 1.04
C THR A 70 -7.30 -22.61 1.62
N LEU A 71 -8.09 -22.47 2.69
CA LEU A 71 -8.32 -21.18 3.33
C LEU A 71 -7.02 -20.56 3.87
N PHE A 72 -6.17 -21.37 4.52
CA PHE A 72 -4.88 -20.92 5.02
C PHE A 72 -3.98 -20.40 3.91
N ASN A 73 -3.80 -21.17 2.84
CA ASN A 73 -2.88 -20.82 1.77
C ASN A 73 -3.39 -19.66 0.90
N GLU A 74 -4.70 -19.50 0.77
CA GLU A 74 -5.30 -18.33 0.12
C GLU A 74 -5.08 -17.05 0.93
N LYS A 75 -5.34 -17.09 2.24
CA LYS A 75 -5.03 -15.97 3.15
C LYS A 75 -3.55 -15.63 3.11
N ARG A 76 -2.69 -16.66 3.18
CA ARG A 76 -1.23 -16.51 3.07
C ARG A 76 -0.84 -15.83 1.77
N THR A 77 -1.39 -16.27 0.64
CA THR A 77 -1.09 -15.70 -0.68
C THR A 77 -1.48 -14.23 -0.77
N ILE A 78 -2.66 -13.85 -0.25
CA ILE A 78 -3.12 -12.46 -0.22
C ILE A 78 -2.19 -11.60 0.65
N ILE A 79 -1.85 -12.07 1.85
CA ILE A 79 -0.96 -11.35 2.78
C ILE A 79 0.43 -11.17 2.19
N GLU A 80 0.98 -12.22 1.56
CA GLU A 80 2.35 -12.22 1.04
C GLU A 80 2.50 -11.44 -0.28
N ASN A 81 1.51 -11.47 -1.16
CA ASN A 81 1.67 -11.00 -2.54
C ASN A 81 0.74 -9.84 -2.95
N CYS A 82 -0.32 -9.57 -2.17
CA CYS A 82 -1.32 -8.57 -2.54
C CYS A 82 -1.40 -7.40 -1.54
N LEU A 83 -1.08 -7.65 -0.27
CA LEU A 83 -1.18 -6.64 0.77
C LEU A 83 0.18 -6.01 1.08
N PHE A 84 0.28 -4.70 0.89
CA PHE A 84 1.46 -3.90 1.24
C PHE A 84 1.01 -2.69 2.05
N GLY A 85 1.77 -2.33 3.08
CA GLY A 85 1.36 -1.29 4.03
C GLY A 85 2.54 -0.48 4.55
N VAL A 86 2.31 0.82 4.73
CA VAL A 86 3.29 1.75 5.29
C VAL A 86 2.58 2.65 6.29
N ASP A 87 3.15 2.78 7.49
CA ASP A 87 2.71 3.73 8.49
C ASP A 87 3.93 4.42 9.11
N LEU A 88 3.81 5.69 9.48
CA LEU A 88 4.90 6.41 10.14
C LEU A 88 5.12 5.89 11.57
N ASN A 89 4.07 5.41 12.23
CA ASN A 89 4.12 4.90 13.59
C ASN A 89 4.45 3.40 13.60
N SER A 90 5.67 3.07 14.03
CA SER A 90 6.14 1.68 14.14
C SER A 90 5.28 0.79 15.06
N LYS A 91 4.60 1.37 16.06
CA LYS A 91 3.65 0.61 16.89
C LYS A 91 2.41 0.20 16.09
N ALA A 92 1.90 1.08 15.23
CA ALA A 92 0.76 0.76 14.37
C ALA A 92 1.11 -0.36 13.37
N VAL A 93 2.34 -0.32 12.84
CA VAL A 93 2.91 -1.39 12.00
C VAL A 93 2.95 -2.71 12.75
N ALA A 94 3.50 -2.74 13.97
CA ALA A 94 3.59 -3.97 14.76
C ALA A 94 2.21 -4.56 15.11
N ILE A 95 1.23 -3.71 15.45
CA ILE A 95 -0.14 -4.17 15.71
C ILE A 95 -0.77 -4.70 14.40
N CYS A 96 -0.50 -4.08 13.25
CA CYS A 96 -0.99 -4.55 11.95
C CYS A 96 -0.44 -5.94 11.63
N GLN A 97 0.87 -6.11 11.76
CA GLN A 97 1.53 -7.40 11.59
C GLN A 97 0.91 -8.46 12.52
N LEU A 98 0.81 -8.18 13.82
CA LEU A 98 0.22 -9.10 14.79
C LEU A 98 -1.22 -9.51 14.41
N ARG A 99 -2.04 -8.58 13.93
CA ARG A 99 -3.42 -8.88 13.52
C ARG A 99 -3.49 -9.78 12.30
N LEU A 100 -2.66 -9.53 11.29
CA LEU A 100 -2.57 -10.39 10.10
C LEU A 100 -2.13 -11.81 10.49
N TRP A 101 -1.20 -11.94 11.44
CA TRP A 101 -0.82 -13.24 12.00
C TRP A 101 -1.95 -13.93 12.74
N ILE A 102 -2.68 -13.23 13.62
CA ILE A 102 -3.82 -13.80 14.34
C ILE A 102 -4.92 -14.25 13.36
N GLU A 103 -5.15 -13.50 12.29
CA GLU A 103 -6.14 -13.88 11.29
C GLU A 103 -5.74 -15.15 10.54
N LEU A 104 -4.47 -15.25 10.13
CA LEU A 104 -3.96 -16.45 9.47
C LEU A 104 -4.00 -17.67 10.41
N LEU A 105 -3.74 -17.47 11.71
CA LEU A 105 -3.80 -18.51 12.73
C LEU A 105 -5.18 -19.17 12.84
N LYS A 106 -6.27 -18.44 12.56
CA LYS A 106 -7.63 -19.02 12.59
C LYS A 106 -7.79 -20.19 11.62
N ASN A 107 -7.03 -20.19 10.53
CA ASN A 107 -7.06 -21.24 9.51
C ASN A 107 -5.83 -22.15 9.55
N ALA A 108 -4.97 -22.05 10.57
CA ALA A 108 -3.82 -22.94 10.67
C ALA A 108 -4.25 -24.41 10.74
N TYR A 109 -3.42 -25.28 10.17
CA TYR A 109 -3.66 -26.72 10.07
C TYR A 109 -2.42 -27.51 10.47
N TYR A 110 -2.62 -28.81 10.68
CA TYR A 110 -1.54 -29.74 11.00
C TYR A 110 -1.17 -30.54 9.76
N LYS A 111 0.13 -30.72 9.55
CA LYS A 111 0.70 -31.59 8.53
C LYS A 111 1.76 -32.45 9.22
N ASN A 112 1.58 -33.77 9.20
CA ASN A 112 2.46 -34.72 9.90
C ASN A 112 2.65 -34.37 11.39
N GLU A 113 1.55 -34.05 12.09
CA GLU A 113 1.54 -33.61 13.51
C GLU A 113 2.29 -32.30 13.81
N VAL A 114 2.77 -31.59 12.78
CA VAL A 114 3.39 -30.27 12.90
C VAL A 114 2.41 -29.22 12.39
N MET A 115 2.19 -28.18 13.19
CA MET A 115 1.38 -27.03 12.77
C MET A 115 2.13 -26.24 11.69
N GLU A 116 1.46 -25.91 10.60
CA GLU A 116 2.06 -25.13 9.52
C GLU A 116 2.56 -23.77 10.05
N THR A 117 3.77 -23.38 9.67
CA THR A 117 4.41 -22.17 10.17
C THR A 117 3.86 -20.91 9.52
N LEU A 118 3.69 -19.86 10.32
CA LEU A 118 3.29 -18.54 9.82
C LEU A 118 4.42 -17.89 9.00
N PRO A 119 4.10 -17.15 7.94
CA PRO A 119 5.09 -16.48 7.14
C PRO A 119 5.66 -15.23 7.83
N ASN A 120 6.84 -14.82 7.39
CA ASN A 120 7.45 -13.56 7.81
C ASN A 120 6.81 -12.37 7.07
N ILE A 121 5.74 -11.82 7.65
CA ILE A 121 4.94 -10.72 7.08
C ILE A 121 5.55 -9.33 7.28
N ASP A 122 6.63 -9.23 8.07
CA ASP A 122 7.30 -7.96 8.37
C ASP A 122 7.90 -7.30 7.13
N ILE A 123 8.05 -8.07 6.04
CA ILE A 123 8.53 -7.58 4.75
C ILE A 123 7.46 -6.87 3.91
N ASN A 124 6.17 -6.99 4.27
CA ASN A 124 5.06 -6.38 3.52
C ASN A 124 4.47 -5.14 4.23
N ILE A 125 4.51 -5.10 5.57
CA ILE A 125 4.02 -3.97 6.36
C ILE A 125 5.20 -3.29 7.05
N LYS A 126 5.50 -2.05 6.68
CA LYS A 126 6.74 -1.36 7.04
C LYS A 126 6.50 0.00 7.70
N SER A 127 7.50 0.46 8.44
CA SER A 127 7.49 1.81 9.01
C SER A 127 8.15 2.80 8.06
N GLY A 128 7.55 3.98 7.89
CA GLY A 128 8.13 5.06 7.08
C GLY A 128 7.13 6.15 6.71
N ASN A 129 7.66 7.27 6.23
CA ASN A 129 6.89 8.38 5.69
C ASN A 129 6.57 8.12 4.22
N SER A 130 5.35 7.64 3.97
CA SER A 130 4.83 7.31 2.64
C SER A 130 4.71 8.48 1.68
N LEU A 131 4.79 9.73 2.17
CA LEU A 131 4.64 10.94 1.36
C LEU A 131 5.97 11.51 0.87
N ILE A 132 7.11 10.99 1.31
CA ILE A 132 8.41 11.53 0.89
C ILE A 132 9.29 10.40 0.38
N ASN A 133 10.07 10.76 -0.63
CA ASN A 133 11.01 9.89 -1.31
C ASN A 133 12.15 10.76 -1.80
N LYS A 134 13.37 10.31 -1.58
CA LYS A 134 14.61 10.88 -2.10
C LYS A 134 14.74 10.60 -3.59
N LEU A 135 14.30 9.42 -4.02
CA LEU A 135 14.44 8.97 -5.41
C LEU A 135 13.13 9.21 -6.15
N ASN A 136 13.14 10.08 -7.16
CA ASN A 136 11.92 10.43 -7.89
C ASN A 136 11.45 9.32 -8.86
N PHE A 137 10.76 8.31 -8.34
CA PHE A 137 10.17 7.25 -9.15
C PHE A 137 8.79 7.67 -9.67
N ALA A 138 8.70 7.93 -10.97
CA ALA A 138 7.43 7.91 -11.68
C ALA A 138 7.15 6.49 -12.19
N ILE A 139 5.88 6.13 -12.32
CA ILE A 139 5.52 4.87 -12.98
C ILE A 139 6.08 4.87 -14.40
N GLY A 140 6.68 3.75 -14.79
CA GLY A 140 7.42 3.62 -16.05
C GLY A 140 8.89 4.02 -15.96
N SER A 141 9.35 4.64 -14.86
CA SER A 141 10.78 4.89 -14.63
C SER A 141 11.51 3.57 -14.37
N LYS A 142 12.69 3.41 -14.98
CA LYS A 142 13.53 2.22 -14.87
C LYS A 142 14.74 2.49 -13.99
N ILE A 143 15.04 1.58 -13.07
CA ILE A 143 16.26 1.61 -12.26
C ILE A 143 17.46 1.20 -13.13
N GLY A 144 18.57 1.92 -13.00
CA GLY A 144 19.82 1.57 -13.71
C GLY A 144 19.81 1.87 -15.20
N GLN A 145 19.08 2.91 -15.64
CA GLN A 145 19.25 3.46 -16.99
C GLN A 145 20.68 3.99 -17.16
N GLY A 146 21.38 3.54 -18.20
CA GLY A 146 22.76 3.98 -18.44
C GLY A 146 23.63 3.07 -19.30
N GLY A 147 23.05 2.09 -20.01
CA GLY A 147 23.77 1.19 -20.92
C GLY A 147 23.49 -0.29 -20.65
N VAL A 148 23.75 -1.14 -21.64
CA VAL A 148 23.36 -2.57 -21.63
C VAL A 148 23.90 -3.33 -20.42
N GLU A 149 25.14 -3.04 -20.00
CA GLU A 149 25.78 -3.73 -18.88
C GLU A 149 25.18 -3.34 -17.52
N LEU A 150 24.97 -2.03 -17.28
CA LEU A 150 24.34 -1.54 -16.05
C LEU A 150 22.91 -2.07 -15.92
N GLU A 151 22.16 -2.10 -17.02
CA GLU A 151 20.81 -2.64 -17.04
C GLU A 151 20.80 -4.14 -16.71
N LYS A 152 21.69 -4.92 -17.33
CA LYS A 152 21.80 -6.36 -17.08
C LYS A 152 22.18 -6.66 -15.63
N ASN A 153 23.10 -5.88 -15.06
CA ASN A 153 23.53 -6.04 -13.68
C ASN A 153 22.42 -5.64 -12.69
N THR A 154 21.73 -4.53 -12.95
CA THR A 154 20.57 -4.10 -12.16
C THR A 154 19.46 -5.15 -12.22
N GLN A 155 19.24 -5.77 -13.38
CA GLN A 155 18.22 -6.80 -13.50
C GLN A 155 18.55 -8.06 -12.69
N LYS A 156 19.80 -8.50 -12.72
CA LYS A 156 20.25 -9.61 -11.87
C LYS A 156 20.04 -9.29 -10.40
N LEU A 157 20.36 -8.07 -9.99
CA LEU A 157 20.21 -7.61 -8.61
C LEU A 157 18.73 -7.62 -8.16
N ILE A 158 17.82 -7.13 -8.99
CA ILE A 158 16.37 -7.15 -8.70
C ILE A 158 15.83 -8.58 -8.66
N ASN A 159 16.26 -9.44 -9.59
CA ASN A 159 15.86 -10.85 -9.58
C ASN A 159 16.37 -11.58 -8.32
N GLN A 160 17.60 -11.29 -7.89
CA GLN A 160 18.14 -11.80 -6.63
C GLN A 160 17.35 -11.28 -5.43
N TYR A 161 16.99 -10.00 -5.43
CA TYR A 161 16.17 -9.41 -4.38
C TYR A 161 14.82 -10.10 -4.25
N LYS A 162 14.07 -10.26 -5.34
CA LYS A 162 12.79 -10.98 -5.36
C LYS A 162 12.91 -12.40 -4.82
N LYS A 163 13.97 -13.12 -5.19
CA LYS A 163 14.24 -14.48 -4.66
C LYS A 163 14.52 -14.47 -3.16
N LEU A 164 15.29 -13.51 -2.66
CA LEU A 164 15.56 -13.38 -1.23
C LEU A 164 14.30 -13.02 -0.43
N VAL A 165 13.44 -12.15 -0.97
CA VAL A 165 12.14 -11.82 -0.36
C VAL A 165 11.25 -13.07 -0.28
N ALA A 166 11.15 -13.83 -1.37
CA ALA A 166 10.39 -15.08 -1.39
C ALA A 166 10.96 -16.11 -0.38
N ALA A 167 12.28 -16.26 -0.31
CA ALA A 167 12.92 -17.13 0.67
C ALA A 167 12.67 -16.65 2.12
N TYR A 168 12.77 -15.34 2.37
CA TYR A 168 12.54 -14.76 3.69
C TYR A 168 11.16 -15.11 4.23
N ARG A 169 10.11 -15.10 3.40
CA ARG A 169 8.73 -15.38 3.84
C ARG A 169 8.56 -16.76 4.46
N GLY A 170 9.30 -17.77 3.99
CA GLY A 170 9.17 -19.17 4.43
C GLY A 170 10.22 -19.65 5.44
N VAL A 171 11.21 -18.83 5.80
CA VAL A 171 12.30 -19.25 6.70
C VAL A 171 11.89 -19.14 8.16
N SER A 172 12.02 -20.25 8.89
CA SER A 172 11.82 -20.33 10.34
C SER A 172 13.11 -20.18 11.15
N ASP A 173 14.26 -20.59 10.60
CA ASP A 173 15.55 -20.49 11.29
C ASP A 173 16.01 -19.04 11.47
N LYS A 174 16.32 -18.67 12.72
CA LYS A 174 16.65 -17.30 13.10
C LYS A 174 17.97 -16.81 12.48
N SER A 175 18.97 -17.68 12.34
CA SER A 175 20.28 -17.34 11.79
C SER A 175 20.18 -17.10 10.29
N VAL A 176 19.54 -18.03 9.58
CA VAL A 176 19.28 -17.91 8.13
C VAL A 176 18.43 -16.67 7.85
N LYS A 177 17.41 -16.40 8.68
CA LYS A 177 16.58 -15.21 8.58
C LYS A 177 17.40 -13.91 8.70
N ALA A 178 18.33 -13.87 9.66
CA ALA A 178 19.21 -12.71 9.84
C ALA A 178 20.16 -12.50 8.66
N GLU A 179 20.69 -13.58 8.08
CA GLU A 179 21.54 -13.53 6.90
C GLU A 179 20.78 -13.02 5.66
N ILE A 180 19.60 -13.58 5.38
CA ILE A 180 18.75 -13.12 4.27
C ILE A 180 18.42 -11.63 4.43
N ARG A 181 18.08 -11.20 5.65
CA ARG A 181 17.79 -9.78 5.92
C ARG A 181 19.01 -8.90 5.64
N LYS A 182 20.21 -9.30 6.07
CA LYS A 182 21.44 -8.57 5.77
C LYS A 182 21.69 -8.47 4.26
N ASN A 183 21.45 -9.54 3.52
CA ASN A 183 21.59 -9.55 2.07
C ASN A 183 20.56 -8.64 1.38
N ILE A 184 19.31 -8.63 1.84
CA ILE A 184 18.27 -7.71 1.37
C ILE A 184 18.70 -6.25 1.57
N GLU A 185 19.17 -5.89 2.77
CA GLU A 185 19.60 -4.52 3.06
C GLU A 185 20.81 -4.11 2.22
N SER A 186 21.76 -5.02 1.96
CA SER A 186 22.87 -4.77 1.03
C SER A 186 22.39 -4.51 -0.40
N ILE A 187 21.41 -5.28 -0.89
CA ILE A 187 20.83 -5.06 -2.21
C ILE A 187 20.12 -3.71 -2.29
N LYS A 188 19.31 -3.35 -1.29
CA LYS A 188 18.65 -2.05 -1.24
C LYS A 188 19.66 -0.91 -1.31
N ALA A 189 20.73 -0.97 -0.50
CA ALA A 189 21.80 0.02 -0.54
C ALA A 189 22.45 0.14 -1.93
N ASN A 190 22.66 -0.99 -2.62
CA ASN A 190 23.16 -1.00 -3.99
C ASN A 190 22.18 -0.35 -4.98
N LEU A 191 20.88 -0.65 -4.88
CA LEU A 191 19.84 -0.03 -5.72
C LEU A 191 19.76 1.49 -5.49
N HIS A 192 19.87 1.94 -4.24
CA HIS A 192 19.97 3.37 -3.92
C HIS A 192 21.20 4.02 -4.57
N SER A 193 22.36 3.35 -4.52
CA SER A 193 23.59 3.85 -5.15
C SER A 193 23.46 3.97 -6.67
N ILE A 194 22.94 2.94 -7.33
CA ILE A 194 22.70 2.93 -8.78
C ILE A 194 21.78 4.09 -9.19
N TYR A 195 20.74 4.36 -8.40
CA TYR A 195 19.83 5.47 -8.71
C TYR A 195 20.46 6.84 -8.48
N ASN A 196 21.23 7.01 -7.40
CA ASN A 196 21.93 8.26 -7.11
C ASN A 196 22.95 8.60 -8.22
N GLN A 197 23.59 7.59 -8.83
CA GLN A 197 24.47 7.77 -9.99
C GLN A 197 23.80 8.45 -11.18
N ILE A 198 22.48 8.28 -11.34
CA ILE A 198 21.69 8.93 -12.41
C ILE A 198 21.28 10.37 -12.03
N SER A 199 21.36 10.75 -10.74
CA SER A 199 20.87 12.03 -10.21
C SER A 199 21.97 13.07 -9.87
N PHE A 200 23.23 12.83 -10.21
CA PHE A 200 24.31 13.75 -9.80
C PHE A 200 24.30 15.09 -10.54
N SER A 201 24.23 16.18 -9.76
CA SER A 201 24.95 17.42 -10.04
C SER A 201 26.20 17.46 -9.17
N VAL A 202 27.34 17.86 -9.75
CA VAL A 202 28.65 17.97 -9.09
C VAL A 202 28.63 19.16 -8.11
N ASN A 203 29.10 18.98 -6.87
CA ASN A 203 29.49 20.12 -6.02
C ASN A 203 30.95 20.50 -6.29
N LYS A 204 31.29 21.79 -6.12
CA LYS A 204 32.55 22.48 -6.45
C LYS A 204 33.85 21.80 -6.00
N ASN A 205 33.80 20.83 -5.09
CA ASN A 205 34.99 20.17 -4.53
C ASN A 205 35.18 18.72 -4.99
N MET A 206 34.39 18.23 -5.95
CA MET A 206 34.67 16.96 -6.66
C MET A 206 34.72 15.68 -5.78
N GLU A 207 34.30 15.75 -4.52
CA GLU A 207 34.12 14.59 -3.64
C GLU A 207 32.74 13.95 -3.85
N ILE A 208 32.72 12.62 -3.98
CA ILE A 208 31.51 11.79 -3.98
C ILE A 208 31.09 11.59 -2.51
N VAL A 209 30.14 12.37 -2.03
CA VAL A 209 29.56 12.18 -0.69
C VAL A 209 28.22 11.46 -0.83
N PHE A 210 28.14 10.23 -0.29
CA PHE A 210 26.87 9.57 -0.05
C PHE A 210 26.24 10.12 1.23
N ASP A 211 25.42 11.16 1.11
CA ASP A 211 24.62 11.62 2.24
C ASP A 211 23.44 10.65 2.46
N TYR A 212 23.66 9.63 3.30
CA TYR A 212 22.61 8.75 3.83
C TYR A 212 21.84 9.39 5.00
N GLY A 213 21.80 10.72 5.03
CA GLY A 213 21.20 11.49 6.09
C GLY A 213 22.26 11.88 7.09
N SER A 214 22.68 13.15 7.02
CA SER A 214 22.87 13.88 8.27
C SER A 214 21.63 13.67 9.13
N ASP A 215 21.80 13.70 10.45
CA ASP A 215 20.68 13.67 11.40
C ASP A 215 19.63 14.79 11.13
N SER A 216 19.90 15.72 10.23
CA SER A 216 19.01 16.80 9.80
C SER A 216 18.26 16.57 8.47
N SER A 217 18.42 15.45 7.78
CA SER A 217 17.76 15.22 6.49
C SER A 217 16.29 14.80 6.65
N ILE A 218 15.38 15.50 5.96
CA ILE A 218 13.95 15.12 5.89
C ILE A 218 13.74 13.70 5.36
N TYR A 219 14.73 13.13 4.68
CA TYR A 219 14.66 11.79 4.08
C TYR A 219 15.00 10.65 5.03
N ARG A 220 15.34 10.93 6.29
CA ARG A 220 15.64 9.88 7.29
C ARG A 220 14.55 8.83 7.38
N ASP A 221 13.29 9.27 7.39
CA ASP A 221 12.12 8.40 7.47
C ASP A 221 11.45 8.22 6.11
N ALA A 222 12.09 8.60 4.99
CA ALA A 222 11.47 8.49 3.67
C ALA A 222 11.21 7.03 3.27
N PHE A 223 10.09 6.81 2.59
CA PHE A 223 9.73 5.47 2.13
C PHE A 223 9.91 5.37 0.60
N GLU A 224 11.00 4.74 0.17
CA GLU A 224 11.27 4.49 -1.25
C GLU A 224 10.47 3.27 -1.75
N TRP A 225 9.20 3.49 -2.13
CA TRP A 225 8.27 2.44 -2.54
C TRP A 225 8.86 1.40 -3.51
N ALA A 226 9.56 1.84 -4.55
CA ALA A 226 10.17 0.97 -5.56
C ALA A 226 11.33 0.09 -5.02
N ILE A 227 12.04 0.55 -3.99
CA ILE A 227 13.15 -0.19 -3.37
C ILE A 227 12.64 -1.05 -2.22
N GLU A 228 11.68 -0.54 -1.47
CA GLU A 228 11.10 -1.27 -0.34
C GLU A 228 10.22 -2.43 -0.80
N PHE A 229 9.53 -2.32 -1.94
CA PHE A 229 8.70 -3.41 -2.47
C PHE A 229 9.17 -3.83 -3.87
N PRO A 230 10.04 -4.84 -3.98
CA PRO A 230 10.54 -5.32 -5.28
C PRO A 230 9.44 -5.88 -6.19
N GLU A 231 8.28 -6.22 -5.64
CA GLU A 231 7.09 -6.63 -6.38
C GLU A 231 6.55 -5.52 -7.29
N LEU A 232 6.84 -4.26 -6.95
CA LEU A 232 6.47 -3.11 -7.77
C LEU A 232 7.42 -2.89 -8.94
N LEU A 233 8.50 -3.65 -9.05
CA LEU A 233 9.42 -3.63 -10.19
C LEU A 233 9.12 -4.80 -11.12
N ASP A 234 9.14 -4.60 -12.43
CA ASP A 234 9.05 -5.69 -13.40
C ASP A 234 10.39 -6.45 -13.55
N GLU A 235 10.46 -7.37 -14.51
CA GLU A 235 11.69 -8.10 -14.88
C GLU A 235 12.71 -7.25 -15.67
N LYS A 236 12.50 -5.95 -15.80
CA LYS A 236 13.44 -4.98 -16.38
C LYS A 236 13.81 -3.89 -15.38
N GLY A 237 13.29 -3.94 -14.15
CA GLY A 237 13.47 -2.92 -13.13
C GLY A 237 12.68 -1.64 -13.38
N VAL A 238 11.60 -1.73 -14.16
CA VAL A 238 10.64 -0.65 -14.36
C VAL A 238 9.66 -0.63 -13.20
N PHE A 239 9.46 0.56 -12.61
CA PHE A 239 8.45 0.76 -11.58
C PHE A 239 7.05 0.71 -12.17
N THR A 240 6.29 -0.30 -11.78
CA THR A 240 4.95 -0.59 -12.31
C THR A 240 3.84 0.09 -11.52
N GLY A 241 3.99 0.24 -10.21
CA GLY A 241 2.97 0.80 -9.32
C GLY A 241 1.95 -0.24 -8.84
N PHE A 242 0.88 0.22 -8.19
CA PHE A 242 -0.17 -0.61 -7.60
C PHE A 242 -1.41 -0.71 -8.49
N ASP A 243 -2.09 -1.86 -8.44
CA ASP A 243 -3.41 -2.05 -9.06
C ASP A 243 -4.53 -1.40 -8.24
N CYS A 244 -4.40 -1.38 -6.92
CA CYS A 244 -5.37 -0.79 -6.01
C CYS A 244 -4.67 -0.15 -4.80
N ILE A 245 -5.14 1.03 -4.39
CA ILE A 245 -4.72 1.69 -3.15
C ILE A 245 -5.96 2.07 -2.34
N ILE A 246 -5.95 1.65 -1.09
CA ILE A 246 -6.99 1.93 -0.11
C ILE A 246 -6.38 2.71 1.05
N GLY A 247 -7.13 3.63 1.64
CA GLY A 247 -6.55 4.45 2.70
C GLY A 247 -7.55 5.19 3.56
N ASN A 248 -7.09 5.49 4.77
CA ASN A 248 -7.67 6.49 5.66
C ASN A 248 -6.57 7.50 5.99
N PRO A 249 -6.31 8.49 5.10
CA PRO A 249 -5.25 9.46 5.33
C PRO A 249 -5.41 10.16 6.69
N PRO A 250 -4.31 10.64 7.30
CA PRO A 250 -4.41 11.54 8.44
C PRO A 250 -5.16 12.82 8.07
N TYR A 251 -5.83 13.41 9.04
CA TYR A 251 -6.56 14.66 8.85
C TYR A 251 -5.91 15.74 9.67
N GLY A 252 -5.33 16.73 9.01
CA GLY A 252 -4.71 17.83 9.72
C GLY A 252 -4.14 18.91 8.83
N LEU A 253 -4.19 20.12 9.35
CA LEU A 253 -3.67 21.31 8.72
C LEU A 253 -2.16 21.41 9.01
N LEU A 254 -1.36 21.60 7.97
CA LEU A 254 0.09 21.77 8.11
C LEU A 254 0.40 23.20 8.57
N ASN A 255 1.17 23.31 9.66
CA ASN A 255 1.77 24.56 10.14
C ASN A 255 0.79 25.71 10.43
N LYS A 256 -0.29 25.44 11.17
CA LYS A 256 -1.10 26.49 11.83
C LYS A 256 -0.77 26.55 13.34
N LYS A 257 -0.23 27.69 13.80
CA LYS A 257 0.10 27.97 15.22
C LYS A 257 -1.11 28.39 16.09
N GLN A 258 -2.35 28.15 15.66
CA GLN A 258 -3.53 28.55 16.44
C GLN A 258 -4.32 27.32 16.92
N ASN A 259 -4.65 27.36 18.21
CA ASN A 259 -5.60 26.53 18.96
C ASN A 259 -6.48 25.62 18.08
N GLN A 260 -6.18 24.32 18.06
CA GLN A 260 -7.10 23.17 17.99
C GLN A 260 -6.35 21.88 17.65
N ASN A 261 -6.87 20.75 18.11
CA ASN A 261 -6.37 19.36 17.98
C ASN A 261 -6.22 18.84 16.52
N THR A 262 -6.16 19.72 15.53
CA THR A 262 -6.17 19.41 14.09
C THR A 262 -4.92 19.93 13.36
N SER A 263 -3.99 20.58 14.05
CA SER A 263 -2.73 21.02 13.44
C SER A 263 -1.68 19.91 13.49
N ILE A 264 -0.95 19.76 12.39
CA ILE A 264 0.21 18.88 12.31
C ILE A 264 1.43 19.80 12.16
N SER A 265 2.28 19.79 13.18
CA SER A 265 3.56 20.50 13.13
C SER A 265 4.53 19.69 12.28
N VAL A 266 5.05 20.31 11.22
CA VAL A 266 6.07 19.71 10.35
C VAL A 266 7.31 20.59 10.31
N ALA A 267 8.48 19.97 10.20
CA ALA A 267 9.73 20.68 10.04
C ALA A 267 9.67 21.63 8.81
N PRO A 268 10.29 22.83 8.87
CA PRO A 268 10.26 23.79 7.76
C PRO A 268 10.70 23.20 6.42
N GLU A 269 11.71 22.33 6.43
CA GLU A 269 12.28 21.65 5.26
C GLU A 269 11.28 20.66 4.64
N LEU A 270 10.51 19.96 5.48
CA LEU A 270 9.47 19.04 5.01
C LEU A 270 8.28 19.81 4.42
N LEU A 271 7.93 20.94 5.02
CA LEU A 271 6.93 21.84 4.46
C LEU A 271 7.37 22.37 3.10
N ASP A 272 8.65 22.74 2.97
CA ASP A 272 9.22 23.18 1.71
C ASP A 272 9.12 22.08 0.65
N TYR A 273 9.50 20.84 0.98
CA TYR A 273 9.31 19.69 0.10
C TYR A 273 7.86 19.54 -0.40
N TYR A 274 6.86 19.67 0.48
CA TYR A 274 5.46 19.62 0.06
C TYR A 274 5.06 20.78 -0.87
N LYS A 275 5.65 21.97 -0.68
CA LYS A 275 5.38 23.16 -1.50
C LYS A 275 6.11 23.16 -2.83
N THR A 276 7.30 22.54 -2.92
CA THR A 276 8.15 22.58 -4.11
C THR A 276 8.02 21.33 -4.97
N SER A 277 7.64 20.19 -4.39
CA SER A 277 7.45 18.94 -5.13
C SER A 277 6.37 19.05 -6.21
N LYS A 278 6.68 18.52 -7.40
CA LYS A 278 5.75 18.44 -8.54
C LYS A 278 4.60 17.47 -8.30
N VAL A 279 4.84 16.39 -7.55
CA VAL A 279 3.79 15.40 -7.21
C VAL A 279 2.65 16.06 -6.45
N TYR A 280 2.95 17.11 -5.68
CA TYR A 280 2.00 17.82 -4.83
C TYR A 280 1.45 19.11 -5.43
N GLU A 281 1.69 19.39 -6.70
CA GLU A 281 1.21 20.62 -7.36
C GLU A 281 -0.30 20.84 -7.15
N TRP A 282 -1.08 19.79 -7.34
CA TRP A 282 -2.54 19.81 -7.20
C TRP A 282 -3.04 19.88 -5.75
N ALA A 283 -2.18 19.55 -4.78
CA ALA A 283 -2.51 19.62 -3.35
C ALA A 283 -2.29 21.02 -2.76
N LYS A 284 -1.67 21.94 -3.52
CA LYS A 284 -1.37 23.32 -3.10
C LYS A 284 -2.64 24.19 -3.11
N GLY A 285 -2.63 25.23 -2.26
CA GLY A 285 -3.70 26.22 -2.20
C GLY A 285 -4.18 26.45 -0.76
N GLY A 286 -4.24 27.73 -0.36
CA GLY A 286 -4.59 28.11 1.01
C GLY A 286 -3.69 27.42 2.06
N VAL A 287 -4.28 27.10 3.21
CA VAL A 287 -3.61 26.28 4.24
C VAL A 287 -3.58 24.83 3.77
N LEU A 288 -2.39 24.23 3.74
CA LEU A 288 -2.21 22.85 3.30
C LEU A 288 -2.87 21.87 4.28
N ASN A 289 -3.59 20.90 3.75
CA ASN A 289 -4.12 19.78 4.51
C ASN A 289 -3.44 18.49 4.03
N ILE A 290 -2.96 17.68 4.97
CA ILE A 290 -2.14 16.50 4.67
C ILE A 290 -2.89 15.47 3.81
N TYR A 291 -4.22 15.33 3.93
CA TYR A 291 -4.95 14.35 3.11
C TYR A 291 -4.86 14.65 1.61
N ARG A 292 -4.66 15.92 1.22
CA ARG A 292 -4.47 16.31 -0.19
C ARG A 292 -3.17 15.72 -0.74
N MET A 293 -2.12 15.69 0.09
CA MET A 293 -0.83 15.07 -0.26
C MET A 293 -1.01 13.56 -0.45
N PHE A 294 -1.80 12.92 0.41
CA PHE A 294 -2.14 11.49 0.25
C PHE A 294 -2.89 11.21 -1.04
N ILE A 295 -3.90 12.01 -1.41
CA ILE A 295 -4.60 11.85 -2.69
C ILE A 295 -3.59 11.87 -3.84
N CYS A 296 -2.77 12.91 -3.95
CA CYS A 296 -1.74 13.00 -4.99
C CYS A 296 -0.78 11.81 -4.97
N ARG A 297 -0.31 11.42 -3.78
CA ARG A 297 0.63 10.31 -3.61
C ARG A 297 0.02 8.98 -4.06
N CYS A 298 -1.20 8.66 -3.63
CA CYS A 298 -1.90 7.44 -4.04
C CYS A 298 -2.01 7.38 -5.58
N PHE A 299 -2.49 8.43 -6.23
CA PHE A 299 -2.59 8.44 -7.69
C PHE A 299 -1.23 8.43 -8.42
N SER A 300 -0.16 8.97 -7.81
CA SER A 300 1.19 8.83 -8.39
C SER A 300 1.72 7.39 -8.36
N LEU A 301 1.26 6.59 -7.40
CA LEU A 301 1.69 5.21 -7.19
C LEU A 301 0.79 4.18 -7.88
N LEU A 302 -0.39 4.58 -8.39
CA LEU A 302 -1.32 3.71 -9.11
C LEU A 302 -0.93 3.50 -10.57
N LYS A 303 -1.02 2.26 -11.06
CA LYS A 303 -1.03 1.94 -12.49
C LYS A 303 -2.13 2.71 -13.22
N ASN A 304 -2.00 2.82 -14.54
CA ASN A 304 -3.15 3.22 -15.35
C ASN A 304 -4.27 2.21 -15.14
N ASP A 305 -5.50 2.69 -15.04
CA ASP A 305 -6.69 1.91 -14.72
C ASP A 305 -6.67 1.27 -13.31
N GLY A 306 -5.70 1.66 -12.47
CA GLY A 306 -5.67 1.27 -11.07
C GLY A 306 -6.69 2.05 -10.22
N HIS A 307 -7.19 1.43 -9.17
CA HIS A 307 -8.29 1.97 -8.36
C HIS A 307 -7.78 2.59 -7.04
N CYS A 308 -8.39 3.71 -6.65
CA CYS A 308 -8.11 4.39 -5.39
C CYS A 308 -9.40 4.49 -4.57
N CYS A 309 -9.38 4.08 -3.30
CA CYS A 309 -10.48 4.32 -2.37
C CYS A 309 -9.99 4.95 -1.06
N LEU A 310 -10.37 6.21 -0.82
CA LEU A 310 -9.91 6.98 0.33
C LEU A 310 -11.09 7.58 1.09
N ILE A 311 -10.98 7.58 2.42
CA ILE A 311 -11.91 8.31 3.31
C ILE A 311 -11.20 9.55 3.87
N PHE A 312 -11.75 10.75 3.65
CA PHE A 312 -11.14 12.02 4.06
C PHE A 312 -12.18 13.11 4.37
N PRO A 313 -11.79 14.30 4.89
CA PRO A 313 -12.74 15.31 5.34
C PRO A 313 -13.66 15.81 4.22
N LEU A 314 -14.95 15.99 4.54
CA LEU A 314 -16.00 16.44 3.62
C LEU A 314 -15.73 17.83 3.02
N ALA A 315 -14.86 18.63 3.65
CA ALA A 315 -14.40 19.91 3.13
C ALA A 315 -13.87 19.83 1.68
N PHE A 316 -13.40 18.66 1.25
CA PHE A 316 -13.07 18.41 -0.16
C PHE A 316 -14.20 18.82 -1.12
N MET A 317 -15.46 18.60 -0.77
CA MET A 317 -16.61 18.80 -1.66
C MET A 317 -16.89 20.26 -2.01
N GLY A 318 -16.66 21.20 -1.09
CA GLY A 318 -17.14 22.58 -1.24
C GLY A 318 -16.15 23.68 -0.87
N ASP A 319 -15.10 23.37 -0.11
CA ASP A 319 -14.15 24.41 0.33
C ASP A 319 -13.36 24.98 -0.86
N ALA A 320 -13.24 26.31 -0.95
CA ALA A 320 -12.54 27.00 -2.02
C ALA A 320 -11.04 26.63 -2.08
N THR A 321 -10.41 26.35 -0.94
CA THR A 321 -9.00 25.94 -0.86
C THR A 321 -8.75 24.54 -1.44
N ASN A 322 -9.81 23.75 -1.66
CA ASN A 322 -9.77 22.42 -2.27
C ASN A 322 -10.00 22.44 -3.80
N SER A 323 -10.11 23.61 -4.44
CA SER A 323 -10.41 23.72 -5.87
C SER A 323 -9.42 22.96 -6.76
N LYS A 324 -8.11 23.14 -6.54
CA LYS A 324 -7.07 22.46 -7.33
C LYS A 324 -7.11 20.94 -7.18
N ILE A 325 -7.28 20.42 -5.96
CA ILE A 325 -7.31 18.97 -5.76
C ILE A 325 -8.60 18.34 -6.32
N ARG A 326 -9.72 19.07 -6.29
CA ARG A 326 -10.95 18.66 -7.00
C ARG A 326 -10.73 18.63 -8.51
N GLN A 327 -10.11 19.68 -9.07
CA GLN A 327 -9.77 19.74 -10.48
C GLN A 327 -8.90 18.54 -10.89
N PHE A 328 -7.87 18.22 -10.10
CA PHE A 328 -7.07 17.02 -10.32
C PHE A 328 -7.90 15.74 -10.40
N VAL A 329 -8.78 15.51 -9.42
CA VAL A 329 -9.65 14.32 -9.41
C VAL A 329 -10.56 14.29 -10.64
N MET A 330 -11.18 15.42 -11.01
CA MET A 330 -12.09 15.47 -12.15
C MET A 330 -11.38 15.31 -13.51
N GLU A 331 -10.15 15.83 -13.65
CA GLU A 331 -9.41 15.82 -14.92
C GLU A 331 -8.56 14.56 -15.12
N ASN A 332 -8.07 13.94 -14.04
CA ASN A 332 -7.08 12.85 -14.11
C ASN A 332 -7.63 11.49 -13.69
N THR A 333 -8.90 11.42 -13.28
CA THR A 333 -9.52 10.18 -12.78
C THR A 333 -10.92 9.99 -13.35
N GLN A 334 -11.37 8.74 -13.37
CA GLN A 334 -12.78 8.41 -13.39
C GLN A 334 -13.26 8.39 -11.95
N VAL A 335 -14.18 9.28 -11.59
CA VAL A 335 -14.86 9.16 -10.30
C VAL A 335 -15.87 8.03 -10.41
N ASP A 336 -15.64 6.96 -9.67
CA ASP A 336 -16.54 5.80 -9.64
C ASP A 336 -17.70 6.07 -8.68
N PHE A 337 -17.39 6.63 -7.50
CA PHE A 337 -18.38 7.13 -6.54
C PHE A 337 -17.79 8.17 -5.59
N ILE A 338 -18.65 9.05 -5.07
CA ILE A 338 -18.37 9.88 -3.91
C ILE A 338 -19.55 9.81 -2.96
N GLU A 339 -19.31 9.31 -1.75
CA GLU A 339 -20.32 9.23 -0.70
C GLU A 339 -20.01 10.22 0.41
N ALA A 340 -21.00 11.04 0.79
CA ALA A 340 -20.87 12.07 1.80
C ALA A 340 -21.54 11.63 3.11
N PHE A 341 -20.83 11.84 4.22
CA PHE A 341 -21.30 11.56 5.57
C PHE A 341 -21.21 12.86 6.41
N PRO A 342 -22.21 13.76 6.28
CA PRO A 342 -22.17 15.06 6.92
C PRO A 342 -22.44 15.04 8.44
N GLU A 343 -23.06 14.00 8.99
CA GLU A 343 -23.62 13.92 10.35
C GLU A 343 -22.58 13.83 11.47
N ARG A 344 -21.73 14.86 11.60
CA ARG A 344 -20.75 14.95 12.68
C ARG A 344 -21.35 15.27 14.04
N ASP A 345 -22.54 15.86 14.09
CA ASP A 345 -23.14 16.33 15.35
C ASP A 345 -23.96 15.25 16.07
N ILE A 346 -24.42 14.21 15.36
CA ILE A 346 -25.20 13.10 15.91
C ILE A 346 -24.29 11.88 16.08
N GLU A 347 -23.90 11.56 17.32
CA GLU A 347 -22.92 10.51 17.62
C GLU A 347 -23.26 9.14 17.03
N SER A 348 -24.53 8.73 17.07
CA SER A 348 -25.00 7.46 16.50
C SER A 348 -24.92 7.38 14.98
N LYS A 349 -24.82 8.53 14.29
CA LYS A 349 -24.72 8.64 12.83
C LYS A 349 -23.30 8.97 12.35
N ARG A 350 -22.34 9.20 13.26
CA ARG A 350 -20.95 9.45 12.88
C ARG A 350 -20.32 8.20 12.29
N VAL A 351 -19.56 8.38 11.21
CA VAL A 351 -18.68 7.33 10.67
C VAL A 351 -17.60 6.95 11.70
N PHE A 352 -17.05 7.95 12.39
CA PHE A 352 -16.13 7.74 13.51
C PHE A 352 -16.77 8.28 14.79
N LYS A 353 -17.34 7.39 15.62
CA LYS A 353 -18.05 7.76 16.86
C LYS A 353 -17.22 8.70 17.75
N GLU A 354 -15.93 8.40 17.88
CA GLU A 354 -14.96 9.11 18.72
C GLU A 354 -14.53 10.49 18.17
N VAL A 355 -14.84 10.83 16.90
CA VAL A 355 -14.33 12.05 16.27
C VAL A 355 -15.46 12.87 15.64
N LYS A 356 -15.61 14.11 16.07
CA LYS A 356 -16.60 15.07 15.54
C LYS A 356 -16.16 15.63 14.18
N MET A 357 -16.39 14.88 13.11
CA MET A 357 -15.95 15.27 11.78
C MET A 357 -16.87 14.72 10.69
N SER A 358 -17.15 15.56 9.70
CA SER A 358 -17.84 15.16 8.48
C SER A 358 -16.81 14.65 7.48
N VAL A 359 -17.09 13.51 6.85
CA VAL A 359 -16.17 12.84 5.92
C VAL A 359 -16.86 12.55 4.60
N CYS A 360 -16.06 12.30 3.57
CA CYS A 360 -16.52 11.62 2.36
C CYS A 360 -15.62 10.44 2.04
N ILE A 361 -16.17 9.48 1.30
CA ILE A 361 -15.43 8.37 0.70
C ILE A 361 -15.40 8.62 -0.81
N LEU A 362 -14.19 8.66 -1.37
CA LEU A 362 -13.96 8.75 -2.80
C LEU A 362 -13.46 7.40 -3.31
N GLY A 363 -14.21 6.80 -4.23
CA GLY A 363 -13.73 5.73 -5.10
C GLY A 363 -13.48 6.30 -6.49
N ALA A 364 -12.26 6.13 -7.01
CA ALA A 364 -11.91 6.62 -8.32
C ALA A 364 -10.83 5.77 -9.01
N THR A 365 -10.98 5.61 -10.32
CA THR A 365 -10.05 4.88 -11.18
C THR A 365 -9.10 5.86 -11.86
N LYS A 366 -7.80 5.59 -11.82
CA LYS A 366 -6.79 6.43 -12.50
C LYS A 366 -6.96 6.28 -14.01
N ARG A 367 -7.27 7.37 -14.70
CA ARG A 367 -7.30 7.36 -16.18
C ARG A 367 -5.92 7.71 -16.74
N LYS A 368 -5.61 7.14 -17.90
CA LYS A 368 -4.52 7.65 -18.74
C LYS A 368 -4.81 9.12 -19.03
N VAL A 369 -3.85 10.00 -18.75
CA VAL A 369 -3.92 11.40 -19.17
C VAL A 369 -4.12 11.36 -20.68
N TRP A 370 -5.34 11.63 -21.15
CA TRP A 370 -5.51 12.08 -22.52
C TRP A 370 -4.81 13.43 -22.51
N ILE A 371 -3.61 13.49 -23.10
CA ILE A 371 -3.12 14.77 -23.61
C ILE A 371 -4.25 15.19 -24.53
N VAL A 372 -5.09 16.10 -24.07
CA VAL A 372 -5.99 16.83 -24.93
C VAL A 372 -5.03 17.51 -25.89
N ASN A 373 -4.91 16.95 -27.10
CA ASN A 373 -4.42 17.73 -28.22
C ASN A 373 -5.29 18.97 -28.17
N THR A 374 -4.70 20.10 -27.77
CA THR A 374 -5.27 21.41 -27.95
C THR A 374 -5.72 21.46 -29.40
N PHE A 375 -7.02 21.28 -29.63
CA PHE A 375 -7.63 21.76 -30.84
C PHE A 375 -7.33 23.24 -30.82
N SER A 376 -6.51 23.67 -31.77
CA SER A 376 -6.19 25.07 -31.99
C SER A 376 -7.49 25.84 -32.01
N ASP A 377 -7.61 26.82 -31.12
CA ASP A 377 -8.58 27.90 -31.22
C ASP A 377 -8.35 28.64 -32.53
N LYS A 378 -9.02 28.16 -33.58
CA LYS A 378 -9.28 28.87 -34.82
C LYS A 378 -10.64 28.43 -35.30
N PHE A 379 -11.70 28.96 -34.68
CA PHE A 379 -12.99 29.28 -35.31
C PHE A 379 -13.83 30.04 -34.27
N PHE A 380 -13.67 31.36 -34.22
CA PHE A 380 -14.68 32.39 -34.51
C PHE A 380 -14.15 33.76 -34.14
#